data_AF-A0A2M8B8I8-F1
#
_entry.id   AF-A0A2M8B8I8-F1
#
_cell.length_a   1.000
_cell.length_b   1.000
_cell.length_c   1.000
_cell.angle_alpha   90.00
_cell.angle_beta   90.00
_cell.angle_gamma   90.00
#
_symmetry.space_group_name_H-M   'P 1'
#
loop_
_entity.id
_entity.type
_entity.pdbx_description
1 polymer ?
#
loop_
_entity_poly.entity_id
_entity_poly.type
_entity_poly.pdbx_seq_one_letter_code
_entity_poly.pdbx_strand_id
1 'polypeptide(L)'
;MKAGRWMLTVGTALFFFAANPAFFACSEEEDFTFGQSEMADFVVGTWTGSLTNTDGTSIPFTLVLKQSTAVQASSPLCGTREFMATADACMAMSTLGVKGTFDTDDGVYTAAPVEGNFEVNGADFNNSSLYLTFPGDQMTFSATGDEKGFKDASLYQPSTSMTPVKATLTKAAP
;
A
#
# COMPACT_ATOMS: atom_id res chain seq x y z
N MET A 1 68.34 8.94 25.11
CA MET A 1 67.64 8.02 24.18
C MET A 1 67.14 6.82 24.97
N LYS A 2 65.83 6.69 25.18
CA LYS A 2 65.12 5.41 25.38
C LYS A 2 63.67 5.62 24.92
N ALA A 3 63.37 5.01 23.78
CA ALA A 3 62.05 4.93 23.17
C ALA A 3 61.27 3.75 23.78
N GLY A 4 59.96 3.77 23.57
CA GLY A 4 59.19 2.54 23.38
C GLY A 4 58.23 2.19 24.51
N ARG A 5 56.98 2.67 24.41
CA ARG A 5 55.86 2.10 25.16
C ARG A 5 54.48 2.46 24.59
N TRP A 6 54.24 2.21 23.31
CA TRP A 6 52.89 2.22 22.73
C TRP A 6 52.85 1.25 21.56
N MET A 7 52.22 0.09 21.74
CA MET A 7 51.62 -0.75 20.69
C MET A 7 51.30 -2.12 21.31
N LEU A 8 50.17 -2.25 21.99
CA LEU A 8 49.56 -3.58 22.19
C LEU A 8 48.10 -3.49 22.65
N THR A 9 47.22 -2.86 21.86
CA THR A 9 45.77 -2.91 22.14
C THR A 9 44.89 -2.67 20.91
N VAL A 10 45.20 -3.27 19.74
CA VAL A 10 44.32 -3.17 18.54
C VAL A 10 44.22 -4.50 17.78
N GLY A 11 44.27 -5.64 18.48
CA GLY A 11 44.35 -6.96 17.84
C GLY A 11 43.11 -7.86 17.93
N THR A 12 42.07 -7.48 18.69
CA THR A 12 41.05 -8.44 19.15
C THR A 12 39.61 -7.92 19.08
N ALA A 13 39.30 -7.05 18.11
CA ALA A 13 37.92 -6.59 17.86
C ALA A 13 37.40 -6.90 16.46
N LEU A 14 38.18 -7.56 15.59
CA LEU A 14 37.82 -7.80 14.18
C LEU A 14 37.33 -9.23 13.87
N PHE A 15 37.29 -10.14 14.85
CA PHE A 15 36.94 -11.55 14.62
C PHE A 15 35.52 -11.98 15.06
N PHE A 16 34.70 -11.06 15.58
CA PHE A 16 33.30 -11.37 15.93
C PHE A 16 32.28 -10.99 14.84
N PHE A 17 32.69 -10.24 13.81
CA PHE A 17 31.80 -9.87 12.69
C PHE A 17 31.81 -10.87 11.52
N ALA A 18 32.74 -11.81 11.47
CA ALA A 18 32.90 -12.73 10.33
C ALA A 18 32.32 -14.14 10.56
N ALA A 19 31.81 -14.45 11.76
CA ALA A 19 31.42 -15.82 12.14
C ALA A 19 29.93 -16.02 12.43
N ASN A 20 29.09 -15.01 12.19
CA ASN A 20 27.65 -15.18 12.25
C ASN A 20 27.00 -14.93 10.87
N PRO A 21 26.97 -15.93 9.98
CA PRO A 21 26.25 -15.82 8.72
C PRO A 21 24.74 -15.56 8.92
N ALA A 22 24.19 -15.67 10.14
CA ALA A 22 22.79 -15.33 10.41
C ALA A 22 22.48 -13.82 10.39
N PHE A 23 23.48 -12.93 10.28
CA PHE A 23 23.25 -11.49 10.10
C PHE A 23 23.13 -11.06 8.63
N PHE A 24 23.51 -11.92 7.68
CA PHE A 24 23.46 -11.66 6.24
C PHE A 24 22.57 -12.66 5.47
N ALA A 25 21.83 -13.52 6.18
CA ALA A 25 21.04 -14.60 5.60
C ALA A 25 19.52 -14.31 5.49
N CYS A 26 19.11 -13.05 5.64
CA CYS A 26 17.85 -12.52 5.13
C CYS A 26 18.26 -11.28 4.33
N SER A 27 17.96 -11.08 3.04
CA SER A 27 16.87 -11.56 2.21
C SER A 27 17.38 -11.65 0.76
N GLU A 28 17.09 -12.74 0.06
CA GLU A 28 16.83 -12.61 -1.38
C GLU A 28 15.41 -12.03 -1.53
N GLU A 29 15.24 -10.78 -1.09
CA GLU A 29 14.07 -9.99 -1.50
C GLU A 29 14.35 -9.63 -2.95
N GLU A 30 13.59 -10.22 -3.88
CA GLU A 30 13.59 -9.77 -5.26
C GLU A 30 13.28 -8.26 -5.28
N ASP A 31 14.13 -7.49 -5.97
CA ASP A 31 14.28 -6.03 -5.83
C ASP A 31 12.99 -5.27 -6.22
N PHE A 32 12.08 -5.06 -5.29
CA PHE A 32 11.01 -4.07 -5.46
C PHE A 32 11.65 -2.72 -5.79
N THR A 33 11.19 -2.08 -6.86
CA THR A 33 11.66 -0.73 -7.25
C THR A 33 11.05 0.36 -6.37
N PHE A 34 10.20 -0.03 -5.42
CA PHE A 34 9.52 0.87 -4.50
C PHE A 34 9.57 0.39 -3.05
N GLY A 35 9.44 1.33 -2.11
CA GLY A 35 9.35 1.08 -0.68
C GLY A 35 8.03 1.53 -0.05
N GLN A 36 7.88 1.25 1.24
CA GLN A 36 6.71 1.64 2.03
C GLN A 36 6.47 3.16 2.00
N SER A 37 7.53 3.99 2.01
CA SER A 37 7.39 5.44 1.96
C SER A 37 6.73 5.91 0.66
N GLU A 38 7.12 5.34 -0.49
CA GLU A 38 6.53 5.71 -1.78
C GLU A 38 5.08 5.25 -1.89
N MET A 39 4.75 4.07 -1.37
CA MET A 39 3.36 3.63 -1.25
C MET A 39 2.53 4.62 -0.42
N ALA A 40 3.06 5.05 0.73
CA ALA A 40 2.40 6.00 1.60
C ALA A 40 2.25 7.37 0.91
N ASP A 41 3.31 7.88 0.30
CA ASP A 41 3.32 9.16 -0.44
C ASP A 41 2.37 9.14 -1.63
N PHE A 42 2.09 7.96 -2.21
CA PHE A 42 1.09 7.81 -3.24
C PHE A 42 -0.34 7.89 -2.67
N VAL A 43 -0.69 7.08 -1.67
CA VAL A 43 -2.08 6.93 -1.23
C VAL A 43 -2.53 7.90 -0.14
N VAL A 44 -1.64 8.27 0.78
CA VAL A 44 -1.97 9.13 1.94
C VAL A 44 -2.17 10.56 1.48
N GLY A 45 -3.20 11.22 2.01
CA GLY A 45 -3.53 12.60 1.72
C GLY A 45 -5.02 12.82 1.49
N THR A 46 -5.34 14.00 0.98
CA THR A 46 -6.70 14.37 0.62
C THR A 46 -6.90 14.14 -0.87
N TRP A 47 -7.99 13.49 -1.21
CA TRP A 47 -8.45 13.22 -2.55
C TRP A 47 -9.79 13.90 -2.75
N THR A 48 -9.98 14.49 -3.92
CA THR A 48 -11.26 15.07 -4.34
C THR A 48 -11.71 14.40 -5.63
N GLY A 49 -13.01 14.39 -5.84
CA GLY A 49 -13.59 13.69 -6.98
C GLY A 49 -15.07 13.94 -7.12
N SER A 50 -15.68 13.22 -8.05
CA SER A 50 -17.12 13.19 -8.22
C SER A 50 -17.64 11.77 -8.38
N LEU A 51 -18.75 11.46 -7.74
CA LEU A 51 -19.55 10.26 -7.95
C LEU A 51 -20.57 10.54 -9.06
N THR A 52 -20.60 9.69 -10.09
CA THR A 52 -21.58 9.78 -11.18
C THR A 52 -22.63 8.70 -11.00
N ASN A 53 -23.82 9.11 -10.57
CA ASN A 53 -24.97 8.24 -10.39
C ASN A 53 -25.52 7.72 -11.72
N THR A 54 -26.41 6.72 -11.65
CA THR A 54 -27.03 6.12 -12.83
C THR A 54 -27.96 7.08 -13.60
N ASP A 55 -28.45 8.11 -12.94
CA ASP A 55 -29.24 9.21 -13.53
C ASP A 55 -28.35 10.28 -14.21
N GLY A 56 -27.03 10.15 -14.12
CA GLY A 56 -26.05 11.10 -14.63
C GLY A 56 -25.74 12.26 -13.69
N THR A 57 -26.37 12.31 -12.50
CA THR A 57 -26.07 13.33 -11.49
C THR A 57 -24.65 13.12 -10.96
N SER A 58 -23.90 14.21 -10.89
CA SER A 58 -22.52 14.24 -10.39
C SER A 58 -22.49 14.85 -8.98
N ILE A 59 -22.04 14.07 -7.99
CA ILE A 59 -21.94 14.49 -6.59
C ILE A 59 -20.46 14.62 -6.23
N PRO A 60 -19.96 15.82 -5.94
CA PRO A 60 -18.59 15.98 -5.47
C PRO A 60 -18.37 15.28 -4.12
N PHE A 61 -17.17 14.76 -3.93
CA PHE A 61 -16.77 14.12 -2.68
C PHE A 61 -15.33 14.46 -2.31
N THR A 62 -15.04 14.32 -1.02
CA THR A 62 -13.69 14.40 -0.43
C THR A 62 -13.39 13.11 0.31
N LEU A 63 -12.20 12.55 0.06
CA LEU A 63 -11.69 11.35 0.71
C LEU A 63 -10.34 11.67 1.36
N VAL A 64 -10.24 11.54 2.68
CA VAL A 64 -9.00 11.78 3.42
C VAL A 64 -8.43 10.46 3.91
N LEU A 65 -7.27 10.07 3.41
CA LEU A 65 -6.60 8.81 3.76
C LEU A 65 -5.34 9.05 4.60
N LYS A 66 -5.13 8.15 5.55
CA LYS A 66 -3.95 8.04 6.42
C LYS A 66 -3.49 6.59 6.46
N GLN A 67 -2.21 6.39 6.70
CA GLN A 67 -1.69 5.04 6.93
C GLN A 67 -2.31 4.46 8.21
N SER A 68 -2.75 3.20 8.12
CA SER A 68 -3.18 2.43 9.28
C SER A 68 -1.99 1.91 10.07
N THR A 69 -2.16 1.76 11.38
CA THR A 69 -1.19 1.12 12.27
C THR A 69 -1.31 -0.41 12.26
N ALA A 70 -2.30 -0.97 11.55
CA ALA A 70 -2.47 -2.40 11.41
C ALA A 70 -1.29 -3.01 10.64
N VAL A 71 -0.79 -4.14 11.13
CA VAL A 71 0.44 -4.80 10.66
C VAL A 71 0.35 -5.11 9.17
N GLN A 72 1.31 -4.58 8.42
CA GLN A 72 1.50 -4.80 6.99
C GLN A 72 2.07 -6.20 6.78
N ALA A 73 1.51 -6.97 5.87
CA ALA A 73 2.11 -8.19 5.38
C ALA A 73 2.58 -7.93 3.94
N SER A 74 3.89 -7.92 3.72
CA SER A 74 4.45 -8.26 2.42
C SER A 74 4.48 -9.79 2.35
N SER A 75 3.79 -10.36 1.36
CA SER A 75 3.97 -11.79 1.10
C SER A 75 5.24 -11.94 0.25
N PRO A 76 6.21 -12.77 0.66
CA PRO A 76 7.36 -13.05 -0.19
C PRO A 76 6.91 -13.67 -1.51
N LEU A 77 7.60 -13.35 -2.60
CA LEU A 77 7.53 -14.11 -3.83
C LEU A 77 7.97 -15.55 -3.51
N CYS A 78 7.09 -16.49 -3.78
CA CYS A 78 7.12 -17.90 -3.43
C CYS A 78 8.52 -18.53 -3.24
N GLY A 79 8.87 -18.83 -1.99
CA GLY A 79 10.13 -19.49 -1.62
C GLY A 79 10.13 -21.01 -1.87
N THR A 80 10.93 -21.42 -2.86
CA THR A 80 11.58 -22.72 -3.12
C THR A 80 10.77 -24.04 -3.16
N ARG A 81 10.59 -24.54 -4.40
CA ARG A 81 10.42 -25.94 -4.86
C ARG A 81 9.21 -26.72 -4.32
N GLU A 82 8.11 -26.67 -5.07
CA GLU A 82 7.16 -27.78 -5.13
C GLU A 82 7.37 -28.59 -6.42
N PHE A 83 7.54 -29.91 -6.28
CA PHE A 83 7.74 -30.86 -7.39
C PHE A 83 6.43 -31.21 -8.13
N MET A 84 5.46 -30.30 -8.13
CA MET A 84 4.25 -30.41 -8.96
C MET A 84 4.12 -29.10 -9.72
N ALA A 85 4.22 -29.18 -11.05
CA ALA A 85 4.01 -28.06 -11.95
C ALA A 85 2.54 -27.62 -11.93
N THR A 86 2.11 -26.94 -10.87
CA THR A 86 1.02 -25.96 -10.96
C THR A 86 1.66 -24.71 -11.54
N ALA A 87 1.27 -24.32 -12.75
CA ALA A 87 1.80 -23.14 -13.43
C ALA A 87 1.86 -21.94 -12.48
N ASP A 88 3.06 -21.37 -12.37
CA ASP A 88 3.40 -20.19 -11.58
C ASP A 88 2.35 -19.07 -11.74
N ALA A 89 1.61 -18.81 -10.68
CA ALA A 89 0.78 -17.60 -10.55
C ALA A 89 1.07 -16.90 -9.22
N CYS A 90 2.29 -17.03 -8.71
CA CYS A 90 2.79 -16.24 -7.59
C CYS A 90 3.11 -14.83 -8.08
N MET A 91 2.13 -13.92 -8.03
CA MET A 91 2.40 -12.49 -8.25
C MET A 91 2.86 -11.87 -6.93
N ALA A 92 3.96 -11.12 -6.97
CA ALA A 92 4.40 -10.30 -5.84
C ALA A 92 3.28 -9.32 -5.48
N MET A 93 3.03 -9.12 -4.19
CA MET A 93 2.05 -8.13 -3.75
C MET A 93 2.53 -7.44 -2.48
N SER A 94 2.61 -6.11 -2.56
CA SER A 94 2.91 -5.25 -1.42
C SER A 94 1.62 -4.59 -0.94
N THR A 95 1.33 -4.71 0.36
CA THR A 95 0.07 -4.22 0.95
C THR A 95 0.34 -3.16 2.02
N LEU A 96 -0.35 -2.02 1.92
CA LEU A 96 -0.34 -0.93 2.88
C LEU A 96 -1.75 -0.71 3.43
N GLY A 97 -1.95 -0.99 4.72
CA GLY A 97 -3.23 -0.69 5.38
C GLY A 97 -3.48 0.82 5.43
N VAL A 98 -4.70 1.24 5.12
CA VAL A 98 -5.13 2.64 5.12
C VAL A 98 -6.46 2.82 5.86
N LYS A 99 -6.66 4.01 6.43
CA LYS A 99 -7.91 4.42 7.07
C LYS A 99 -8.18 5.89 6.84
N GLY A 100 -9.43 6.32 6.93
CA GLY A 100 -9.79 7.66 6.52
C GLY A 100 -11.20 8.09 6.83
N THR A 101 -11.58 9.21 6.22
CA THR A 101 -12.95 9.74 6.20
C THR A 101 -13.40 10.01 4.78
N PHE A 102 -14.69 9.82 4.53
CA PHE A 102 -15.34 10.08 3.26
C PHE A 102 -16.51 11.05 3.46
N ASP A 103 -16.54 12.10 2.66
CA ASP A 103 -17.50 13.20 2.72
C ASP A 103 -18.09 13.46 1.34
N THR A 104 -19.40 13.61 1.23
CA THR A 104 -20.09 14.03 0.00
C THR A 104 -20.76 15.38 0.17
N ASP A 105 -20.76 16.20 -0.88
CA ASP A 105 -21.31 17.57 -0.83
C ASP A 105 -22.84 17.60 -0.62
N ASP A 106 -23.52 16.50 -0.94
CA ASP A 106 -24.96 16.34 -0.68
C ASP A 106 -25.29 15.98 0.78
N GLY A 107 -24.27 15.76 1.61
CA GLY A 107 -24.39 15.44 3.03
C GLY A 107 -24.84 14.01 3.34
N VAL A 108 -25.00 13.14 2.32
CA VAL A 108 -25.35 11.71 2.54
C VAL A 108 -24.26 11.03 3.36
N TYR A 109 -22.99 11.32 3.07
CA TYR A 109 -21.85 10.89 3.86
C TYR A 109 -21.18 12.12 4.47
N THR A 110 -21.15 12.17 5.80
CA THR A 110 -20.46 13.22 6.56
C THR A 110 -19.46 12.57 7.49
N ALA A 111 -18.18 12.77 7.22
CA ALA A 111 -17.03 12.16 7.89
C ALA A 111 -17.18 10.64 8.07
N ALA A 112 -17.74 9.95 7.07
CA ALA A 112 -17.98 8.51 7.13
C ALA A 112 -16.64 7.79 7.25
N PRO A 113 -16.40 6.98 8.31
CA PRO A 113 -15.12 6.30 8.46
C PRO A 113 -14.95 5.28 7.34
N VAL A 114 -13.72 5.17 6.82
CA VAL A 114 -13.34 4.15 5.84
C VAL A 114 -12.06 3.46 6.25
N GLU A 115 -11.96 2.17 5.95
CA GLU A 115 -10.76 1.37 6.20
C GLU A 115 -10.53 0.33 5.10
N GLY A 116 -9.27 0.00 4.83
CA GLY A 116 -8.93 -1.05 3.89
C GLY A 116 -7.46 -1.04 3.53
N ASN A 117 -7.15 -1.41 2.28
CA ASN A 117 -5.79 -1.66 1.82
C ASN A 117 -5.49 -0.92 0.52
N PHE A 118 -4.24 -0.47 0.42
CA PHE A 118 -3.61 -0.10 -0.82
C PHE A 118 -2.60 -1.18 -1.20
N GLU A 119 -2.75 -1.74 -2.39
CA GLU A 119 -1.98 -2.88 -2.87
C GLU A 119 -1.21 -2.49 -4.13
N VAL A 120 0.01 -2.99 -4.27
CA VAL A 120 0.81 -2.88 -5.50
C VAL A 120 1.16 -4.29 -5.94
N ASN A 121 0.76 -4.63 -7.15
CA ASN A 121 0.98 -5.93 -7.76
C ASN A 121 2.25 -5.90 -8.62
N GLY A 122 3.21 -6.77 -8.30
CA GLY A 122 4.51 -6.85 -8.97
C GLY A 122 5.61 -6.05 -8.26
N ALA A 123 6.82 -6.13 -8.83
CA ALA A 123 8.01 -5.44 -8.32
C ALA A 123 8.05 -3.94 -8.70
N ASP A 124 7.20 -3.51 -9.64
CA ASP A 124 7.14 -2.15 -10.16
C ASP A 124 5.88 -1.40 -9.69
N PHE A 125 6.01 -0.09 -9.46
CA PHE A 125 4.90 0.77 -9.04
C PHE A 125 4.01 1.21 -10.21
N ASN A 126 3.48 0.25 -10.97
CA ASN A 126 2.67 0.53 -12.17
C ASN A 126 1.27 -0.09 -12.14
N ASN A 127 1.00 -0.97 -11.17
CA ASN A 127 -0.26 -1.68 -11.03
C ASN A 127 -0.68 -1.71 -9.57
N SER A 128 -1.40 -0.68 -9.17
CA SER A 128 -1.89 -0.52 -7.81
C SER A 128 -3.40 -0.63 -7.73
N SER A 129 -3.91 -0.98 -6.57
CA SER A 129 -5.33 -1.02 -6.27
C SER A 129 -5.60 -0.48 -4.87
N LEU A 130 -6.66 0.29 -4.73
CA LEU A 130 -7.16 0.78 -3.47
C LEU A 130 -8.50 0.12 -3.22
N TYR A 131 -8.64 -0.51 -2.06
CA TYR A 131 -9.90 -1.10 -1.60
C TYR A 131 -10.22 -0.54 -0.22
N LEU A 132 -11.39 0.07 -0.09
CA LEU A 132 -11.89 0.65 1.15
C LEU A 132 -13.29 0.10 1.45
N THR A 133 -13.57 -0.07 2.72
CA THR A 133 -14.84 -0.53 3.26
C THR A 133 -15.40 0.51 4.22
N PHE A 134 -16.72 0.66 4.22
CA PHE A 134 -17.44 1.53 5.13
C PHE A 134 -18.01 0.68 6.26
N PRO A 135 -17.62 0.92 7.52
CA PRO A 135 -18.19 0.20 8.66
C PRO A 135 -19.70 0.38 8.72
N GLY A 136 -20.44 -0.73 8.77
CA GLY A 136 -21.90 -0.74 8.94
C GLY A 136 -22.72 -0.84 7.64
N ASP A 137 -22.26 -0.24 6.54
CA ASP A 137 -23.10 -0.07 5.33
C ASP A 137 -22.83 -1.10 4.22
N GLN A 138 -21.88 -2.03 4.43
CA GLN A 138 -21.40 -3.00 3.43
C GLN A 138 -20.98 -2.35 2.10
N MET A 139 -20.68 -1.05 2.10
CA MET A 139 -20.20 -0.36 0.92
C MET A 139 -18.72 -0.60 0.73
N THR A 140 -18.32 -0.69 -0.53
CA THR A 140 -16.93 -0.82 -0.92
C THR A 140 -16.59 0.26 -1.93
N PHE A 141 -15.51 0.99 -1.67
CA PHE A 141 -14.90 1.86 -2.65
C PHE A 141 -13.66 1.18 -3.20
N SER A 142 -13.52 1.15 -4.52
CA SER A 142 -12.35 0.59 -5.18
C SER A 142 -11.82 1.52 -6.25
N ALA A 143 -10.51 1.52 -6.45
CA ALA A 143 -9.85 2.20 -7.55
C ALA A 143 -8.62 1.40 -7.98
N THR A 144 -8.27 1.46 -9.26
CA THR A 144 -6.97 0.97 -9.74
C THR A 144 -6.06 2.16 -9.96
N GLY A 145 -4.74 1.99 -10.03
CA GLY A 145 -3.84 3.13 -10.23
C GLY A 145 -2.51 2.72 -10.80
N ASP A 146 -1.81 3.70 -11.35
CA ASP A 146 -0.41 3.60 -11.76
C ASP A 146 0.38 4.77 -11.16
N GLU A 147 1.64 4.95 -11.57
CA GLU A 147 2.52 6.04 -11.14
C GLU A 147 1.92 7.46 -11.27
N LYS A 148 0.87 7.64 -12.08
CA LYS A 148 0.22 8.94 -12.31
C LYS A 148 -0.98 9.21 -11.41
N GLY A 149 -1.48 8.20 -10.71
CA GLY A 149 -2.64 8.30 -9.82
C GLY A 149 -3.68 7.21 -10.03
N PHE A 150 -4.82 7.37 -9.34
CA PHE A 150 -5.94 6.44 -9.44
C PHE A 150 -6.81 6.67 -10.68
N LYS A 151 -7.32 5.58 -11.23
CA LYS A 151 -8.25 5.44 -12.36
C LYS A 151 -9.32 4.39 -12.03
N ASP A 152 -10.37 4.37 -12.85
CA ASP A 152 -11.46 3.39 -12.77
C ASP A 152 -12.06 3.24 -11.36
N ALA A 153 -12.18 4.36 -10.65
CA ALA A 153 -12.72 4.34 -9.32
C ALA A 153 -14.23 4.10 -9.32
N SER A 154 -14.69 3.39 -8.31
CA SER A 154 -16.10 3.05 -8.15
C SER A 154 -16.50 2.89 -6.70
N LEU A 155 -17.73 3.26 -6.40
CA LEU A 155 -18.40 3.00 -5.15
C LEU A 155 -19.50 1.96 -5.40
N TYR A 156 -19.47 0.87 -4.66
CA TYR A 156 -20.42 -0.22 -4.76
C TYR A 156 -21.18 -0.38 -3.44
N GLN A 157 -22.51 -0.40 -3.52
CA GLN A 157 -23.41 -0.62 -2.39
C GLN A 157 -24.33 -1.81 -2.69
N PRO A 158 -24.07 -2.99 -2.09
CA PRO A 158 -24.77 -4.23 -2.44
C PRO A 158 -26.28 -4.17 -2.22
N SER A 159 -26.74 -3.37 -1.26
CA SER A 159 -28.14 -3.33 -0.81
C SER A 159 -29.06 -2.47 -1.68
N THR A 160 -28.53 -1.55 -2.49
CA THR A 160 -29.32 -0.56 -3.23
C THR A 160 -29.15 -0.64 -4.74
N SER A 161 -28.00 -1.13 -5.24
CA SER A 161 -27.72 -1.18 -6.67
C SER A 161 -26.73 -2.29 -7.02
N MET A 162 -27.03 -3.09 -8.06
CA MET A 162 -26.05 -3.99 -8.67
C MET A 162 -25.05 -3.25 -9.56
N THR A 163 -25.32 -2.00 -9.91
CA THR A 163 -24.46 -1.18 -10.78
C THR A 163 -23.55 -0.30 -9.91
N PRO A 164 -22.22 -0.44 -10.02
CA PRO A 164 -21.28 0.45 -9.33
C PRO A 164 -21.45 1.89 -9.79
N VAL A 165 -21.39 2.82 -8.84
CA VAL A 165 -21.34 4.27 -9.10
C VAL A 165 -19.91 4.61 -9.50
N LYS A 166 -19.73 5.22 -10.67
CA LYS A 166 -18.39 5.60 -11.14
C LYS A 166 -17.87 6.78 -10.33
N ALA A 167 -16.58 6.79 -10.04
CA ALA A 167 -15.91 7.87 -9.34
C ALA A 167 -14.70 8.37 -10.13
N THR A 168 -14.37 9.63 -9.95
CA THR A 168 -13.07 10.20 -10.33
C THR A 168 -12.27 10.50 -9.06
N LEU A 169 -10.94 10.43 -9.11
CA LEU A 169 -10.08 10.88 -8.01
C LEU A 169 -8.98 11.77 -8.55
N THR A 170 -8.74 12.85 -7.83
CA THR A 170 -7.59 13.73 -8.02
C THR A 170 -6.98 13.98 -6.64
N LYS A 171 -5.67 13.78 -6.53
CA LYS A 171 -4.97 14.07 -5.28
C LYS A 171 -4.87 15.58 -5.11
N ALA A 172 -5.22 16.09 -3.94
CA ALA A 172 -4.96 17.48 -3.61
C ALA A 172 -3.45 17.72 -3.60
N ALA A 173 -3.00 18.86 -4.11
CA ALA A 173 -1.61 19.27 -3.98
C ALA A 173 -1.26 19.41 -2.49
N PRO A 174 -0.05 19.02 -2.07
CA PRO A 174 0.41 19.17 -0.70
C PRO A 174 0.47 20.64 -0.25
#